data_AF-A0A3N4M325-F1
#
_entry.id   AF-A0A3N4M325-F1
#
_cell.length_a   1.000
_cell.length_b   1.000
_cell.length_c   1.000
_cell.angle_alpha   90.00
_cell.angle_beta   90.00
_cell.angle_gamma   90.00
#
_symmetry.space_group_name_H-M   'P 1'
#
loop_
_entity.id
_entity.type
_entity.pdbx_description
1 polymer ?
#
loop_
_entity_poly.entity_id
_entity_poly.type
_entity_poly.pdbx_seq_one_letter_code
_entity_poly.pdbx_strand_id
1 'polypeptide(L)' 'IAKKRPQLTEAHAAARLKWAEERKDWTEERWGHYIWSDECSVQKGKTEGVKWVFRKEGENPYPVGLADRTK' A
#
# COMPACT_ATOMS: atom_id res chain seq x y z
N ILE A 1 -8.90 -11.84 1.82
CA ILE A 1 -8.10 -12.25 0.63
C ILE A 1 -7.39 -11.01 0.10
N ALA A 2 -6.07 -11.01 -0.02
CA ALA A 2 -5.33 -9.84 -0.54
C ALA A 2 -5.71 -9.58 -2.01
N LYS A 3 -6.04 -8.33 -2.36
CA LYS A 3 -6.32 -7.96 -3.75
C LYS A 3 -5.07 -8.20 -4.60
N LYS A 4 -5.22 -8.90 -5.72
CA LYS A 4 -4.11 -9.15 -6.66
C LYS A 4 -3.64 -7.80 -7.21
N ARG A 5 -2.39 -7.43 -6.91
CA ARG A 5 -1.79 -6.22 -7.48
C ARG A 5 -1.74 -6.38 -9.00
N PRO A 6 -2.03 -5.33 -9.78
CA PRO A 6 -1.89 -5.39 -11.22
C PRO A 6 -0.45 -5.76 -11.57
N GLN A 7 -0.30 -6.74 -12.46
CA GLN A 7 1.00 -7.12 -12.97
C GLN A 7 1.54 -6.02 -13.88
N LEU A 8 2.85 -5.88 -13.91
CA LEU A 8 3.49 -4.96 -14.84
C LEU A 8 3.31 -5.50 -16.26
N THR A 9 2.64 -4.75 -17.12
CA THR A 9 2.58 -5.06 -18.54
C THR A 9 3.92 -4.72 -19.18
N GLU A 10 4.22 -5.31 -20.34
CA GLU A 10 5.43 -4.98 -21.10
C GLU A 10 5.51 -3.49 -21.44
N ALA A 11 4.37 -2.87 -21.77
CA ALA A 11 4.29 -1.44 -22.02
C ALA A 11 4.67 -0.60 -20.79
N HIS A 12 4.16 -0.95 -19.60
CA HIS A 12 4.55 -0.28 -18.37
C HIS A 12 6.02 -0.49 -18.03
N ALA A 13 6.56 -1.68 -18.28
CA ALA A 13 7.97 -1.98 -18.06
C ALA A 13 8.87 -1.14 -18.96
N ALA A 14 8.56 -1.06 -20.26
CA ALA A 14 9.31 -0.27 -21.22
C ALA A 14 9.28 1.23 -20.89
N ALA A 15 8.10 1.77 -20.55
CA ALA A 15 7.96 3.18 -20.18
C ALA A 15 8.78 3.53 -18.93
N ARG A 16 8.75 2.67 -17.90
CA ARG A 16 9.54 2.85 -16.67
C ARG A 16 11.04 2.76 -16.93
N LEU A 17 11.47 1.79 -17.75
CA LEU A 17 12.88 1.64 -18.10
C LEU A 17 13.40 2.87 -18.84
N LYS A 18 12.65 3.34 -19.85
CA LYS A 18 13.00 4.56 -20.60
C LYS A 18 13.11 5.78 -19.66
N TRP A 19 12.12 5.97 -18.78
CA TRP A 19 12.13 7.09 -17.83
C TRP A 19 13.36 7.06 -16.91
N ALA A 20 13.75 5.86 -16.45
CA ALA A 20 14.90 5.65 -15.58
C ALA A 20 16.23 5.88 -16.31
N GLU A 21 16.39 5.33 -17.53
CA GLU A 21 17.61 5.53 -18.34
C GLU A 21 17.85 7.01 -18.67
N GLU A 22 16.79 7.77 -18.98
CA GLU A 22 16.87 9.21 -19.26
C GLU A 22 17.35 10.05 -18.05
N ARG A 23 17.22 9.51 -16.83
CA ARG A 23 17.43 10.24 -15.57
C ARG A 23 18.45 9.60 -14.64
N LYS A 24 19.13 8.54 -15.09
CA LYS A 24 20.09 7.78 -14.28
C LYS A 24 21.27 8.63 -13.79
N ASP A 25 21.67 9.63 -14.58
CA ASP A 25 22.79 10.53 -14.30
C ASP A 25 22.33 11.90 -13.74
N TRP A 26 21.07 12.01 -13.30
CA TRP A 26 20.58 13.26 -12.71
C TRP A 26 21.20 13.51 -11.33
N THR A 27 21.68 14.73 -11.14
CA THR A 27 22.22 15.21 -9.86
C THR A 27 21.11 15.57 -8.88
N GLU A 28 21.44 15.66 -7.59
CA GLU A 28 20.51 16.09 -6.54
C GLU A 28 19.88 17.45 -6.82
N GLU A 29 20.67 18.41 -7.34
CA GLU A 29 20.18 19.72 -7.76
C GLU A 29 19.06 19.61 -8.81
N ARG A 30 19.22 18.72 -9.80
CA ARG A 30 18.19 18.50 -10.83
C ARG A 30 16.90 17.95 -10.23
N TRP A 31 17.00 17.02 -9.29
CA TRP A 31 15.83 16.51 -8.57
C TRP A 31 15.16 17.57 -7.70
N GLY A 32 15.94 18.49 -7.14
CA GLY A 32 15.46 19.60 -6.31
C GLY A 32 14.55 20.59 -7.03
N HIS A 33 14.54 20.61 -8.37
CA HIS A 33 13.62 21.45 -9.14
C HIS A 33 12.19 20.88 -9.25
N TYR A 34 11.96 19.64 -8.82
CA TYR A 34 10.67 18.96 -8.97
C TYR A 34 9.89 18.94 -7.65
N ILE A 35 8.62 19.36 -7.70
CA ILE A 35 7.66 19.20 -6.61
C ILE A 35 6.81 17.97 -6.90
N TRP A 36 6.84 17.00 -5.98
CA TRP A 36 6.09 15.76 -6.09
C TRP A 36 4.73 15.89 -5.40
N SER A 37 3.71 15.29 -5.99
CA SER A 37 2.35 15.25 -5.43
C SER A 37 1.74 13.87 -5.63
N ASP A 38 1.03 13.39 -4.64
CA ASP A 38 0.20 12.18 -4.71
C ASP A 38 -0.95 12.32 -3.70
N GLU A 39 -2.00 11.51 -3.87
CA GLU A 39 -3.12 11.42 -2.93
C GLU A 39 -2.99 10.17 -2.07
N CYS A 40 -3.29 10.28 -0.77
CA CYS A 40 -3.33 9.12 0.11
C CYS A 40 -4.62 9.10 0.95
N SER A 41 -5.13 7.89 1.23
CA SER A 41 -6.30 7.70 2.08
C SER A 41 -5.87 7.61 3.54
N VAL A 42 -6.20 8.63 4.34
CA VAL A 42 -6.05 8.62 5.80
C VAL A 42 -7.39 8.33 6.47
N GLN A 43 -7.45 7.32 7.34
CA GLN A 43 -8.69 6.91 8.00
C GLN A 43 -8.51 6.82 9.53
N LYS A 44 -9.43 7.44 10.28
CA LYS A 44 -9.48 7.36 11.74
C LYS A 44 -10.23 6.09 12.17
N GLY A 45 -9.59 5.20 12.93
CA GLY A 45 -10.23 4.02 13.53
C GLY A 45 -10.22 2.75 12.68
N LYS A 46 -9.58 2.74 11.51
CA LYS A 46 -9.37 1.52 10.74
C LYS A 46 -8.21 0.73 11.36
N THR A 47 -8.49 -0.38 12.03
CA THR A 47 -7.46 -1.40 12.33
C THR A 47 -7.33 -2.32 11.13
N GLU A 48 -6.72 -1.84 10.05
CA GLU A 48 -6.17 -2.79 9.06
C GLU A 48 -4.75 -3.16 9.51
N GLY A 49 -4.65 -4.38 10.05
CA GLY A 49 -3.46 -4.95 10.66
C GLY A 49 -3.81 -6.16 11.51
N VAL A 50 -2.81 -6.98 11.83
CA VAL A 50 -2.96 -8.10 12.77
C VAL A 50 -3.31 -7.53 14.15
N LYS A 51 -4.49 -7.88 14.68
CA LYS A 51 -4.84 -7.60 16.09
C LYS A 51 -4.20 -8.66 16.96
N TRP A 52 -3.23 -8.26 17.78
CA TRP A 52 -2.72 -9.10 18.86
C TRP A 52 -3.70 -9.08 20.03
N VAL A 53 -4.13 -10.27 20.45
CA VAL A 53 -5.06 -10.48 21.58
C VAL A 53 -4.46 -11.50 22.54
N PHE A 54 -4.56 -11.22 23.84
CA PHE A 54 -4.32 -12.23 24.88
C PHE A 54 -5.65 -12.90 25.19
N ARG A 55 -5.72 -14.23 25.10
CA ARG A 55 -6.95 -15.01 25.37
C ARG A 55 -6.64 -16.34 26.03
N LYS A 56 -7.62 -16.91 26.73
CA LYS A 56 -7.56 -18.31 27.19
C LYS A 56 -7.92 -19.26 26.05
N GLU A 57 -7.49 -20.52 26.17
CA GLU A 57 -7.87 -21.57 25.23
C GLU A 57 -9.40 -21.71 25.17
N GLY A 58 -9.97 -21.73 23.96
CA GLY A 58 -11.42 -21.80 23.74
C GLY A 58 -12.17 -20.46 23.71
N GLU A 59 -11.51 -19.34 24.04
CA GLU A 59 -12.17 -18.03 24.05
C GLU A 59 -12.21 -17.39 22.64
N ASN A 60 -13.39 -16.85 22.26
CA ASN A 60 -13.56 -16.12 21.01
C ASN A 60 -12.92 -14.73 21.13
N PRO A 61 -11.92 -14.38 20.30
CA PRO A 61 -11.23 -13.10 20.37
C PRO A 61 -12.07 -11.93 19.83
N TYR A 62 -13.25 -12.20 19.27
CA TYR A 62 -14.17 -11.19 18.76
C TYR A 62 -15.41 -11.09 19.66
N PRO A 63 -15.73 -9.91 20.20
CA PRO A 63 -16.99 -9.69 20.90
C PRO A 63 -18.17 -10.00 19.98
N VAL A 64 -19.23 -10.57 20.54
CA VAL A 64 -20.49 -10.84 19.84
C VAL A 64 -20.99 -9.51 19.23
N GLY A 65 -21.12 -9.45 17.89
CA GLY A 65 -21.52 -8.24 17.15
C GLY A 65 -20.45 -7.64 16.23
N LEU A 66 -19.20 -8.13 16.28
CA LEU A 66 -18.13 -7.78 15.32
C LEU A 66 -17.93 -8.83 14.21
N ALA A 67 -18.88 -9.75 14.06
CA ALA A 67 -18.91 -10.68 12.93
C ALA A 67 -19.03 -9.89 11.62
N ASP A 68 -17.89 -9.79 10.94
CA ASP A 68 -17.67 -9.59 9.51
C ASP A 68 -18.86 -8.98 8.74
N ARG A 69 -18.94 -7.64 8.71
CA ARG A 69 -19.72 -6.95 7.68
C ARG A 69 -18.89 -6.89 6.40
N THR A 70 -18.69 -8.03 5.76
CA THR A 70 -18.18 -8.11 4.41
C THR A 70 -19.30 -7.70 3.44
N LYS A 71 -19.21 -6.47 2.93
CA LYS A 71 -19.75 -6.07 1.63
C LYS A 71 -18.62 -5.44 0.83
#